data_AF-A0A535LP17-F1
#
_entry.id   AF-A0A535LP17-F1
#
_cell.length_a   1.000
_cell.length_b   1.000
_cell.length_c   1.000
_cell.angle_alpha   90.00
_cell.angle_beta   90.00
_cell.angle_gamma   90.00
#
_symmetry.space_group_name_H-M   'P 1'
#
loop_
_entity.id
_entity.type
_entity.pdbx_description
1 polymer ?
#
loop_
_entity_poly.entity_id
_entity_poly.type
_entity_poly.pdbx_seq_one_letter_code
_entity_poly.pdbx_strand_id
1 'polypeptide(L)'
;MATSVDAAKGSVQDTQKQYFRVTDRVPEQVWYWAALGSIIVSASLFVMGKRDWSMFVGQWPPTFLLFGLFHKILRPFIHSM
;
A
#
# COMPACT_ATOMS: atom_id res chain seq x y z
N MET A 1 5.47 -9.48 -45.83
CA MET A 1 6.61 -9.67 -44.91
C MET A 1 6.32 -8.90 -43.63
N ALA A 2 5.60 -9.52 -42.69
CA ALA A 2 5.45 -9.03 -41.32
C ALA A 2 6.66 -9.58 -40.57
N THR A 3 7.74 -8.79 -40.47
CA THR A 3 8.99 -9.25 -39.87
C THR A 3 9.54 -8.19 -38.94
N SER A 4 10.09 -8.67 -37.82
CA SER A 4 10.72 -7.98 -36.68
C SER A 4 9.92 -6.97 -35.87
N VAL A 5 9.03 -6.14 -36.45
CA VAL A 5 8.42 -5.00 -35.72
C VAL A 5 7.27 -5.44 -34.80
N ASP A 6 6.40 -6.36 -35.24
CA ASP A 6 5.25 -6.82 -34.44
C ASP A 6 5.65 -7.80 -33.32
N ALA A 7 6.67 -8.63 -33.56
CA ALA A 7 7.22 -9.54 -32.54
C ALA A 7 7.92 -8.76 -31.40
N ALA A 8 8.61 -7.67 -31.73
CA ALA A 8 9.19 -6.77 -30.74
C ALA A 8 8.12 -5.97 -29.98
N LYS A 9 7.02 -5.58 -30.63
CA LYS A 9 5.92 -4.87 -29.97
C LYS A 9 5.20 -5.74 -28.95
N GLY A 10 4.99 -7.03 -29.26
CA GLY A 10 4.43 -8.02 -28.34
C GLY A 10 5.27 -8.22 -27.08
N SER A 11 6.58 -8.53 -27.23
CA SER A 11 7.44 -8.79 -26.06
C SER A 11 7.65 -7.57 -25.17
N VAL A 12 7.73 -6.36 -25.76
CA VAL A 12 7.87 -5.11 -25.01
C VAL A 12 6.55 -4.75 -24.32
N GLN A 13 5.40 -5.00 -24.94
CA GLN A 13 4.08 -4.80 -24.30
C GLN A 13 3.81 -5.81 -23.18
N ASP A 14 4.21 -7.08 -23.32
CA ASP A 14 4.03 -8.10 -22.29
C ASP A 14 4.97 -7.87 -21.09
N THR A 15 6.21 -7.44 -21.36
CA THR A 15 7.15 -7.01 -20.32
C THR A 15 6.64 -5.75 -19.60
N GLN A 16 6.13 -4.76 -20.33
CA GLN A 16 5.53 -3.55 -19.73
C GLN A 16 4.29 -3.88 -18.87
N LYS A 17 3.38 -4.76 -19.34
CA LYS A 17 2.22 -5.21 -18.56
C LYS A 17 2.60 -5.92 -17.26
N GLN A 18 3.74 -6.61 -17.23
CA GLN A 18 4.26 -7.25 -16.01
C GLN A 18 4.78 -6.24 -14.99
N TYR A 19 5.38 -5.12 -15.43
CA TYR A 19 5.80 -4.03 -14.53
C TYR A 19 4.63 -3.14 -14.05
N PHE A 20 3.65 -2.85 -14.93
CA PHE A 20 2.48 -2.03 -14.56
C PHE A 20 1.45 -2.74 -13.66
N ARG A 21 1.54 -4.06 -13.49
CA ARG A 21 0.65 -4.79 -12.56
C ARG A 21 1.12 -4.72 -11.11
N VAL A 22 2.40 -4.43 -10.86
CA VAL A 22 3.00 -4.56 -9.52
C VAL A 22 3.27 -3.19 -8.87
N THR A 23 3.36 -2.10 -9.64
CA THR A 23 3.91 -0.84 -9.10
C THR A 23 2.97 0.37 -9.12
N ASP A 24 1.89 0.38 -9.92
CA ASP A 24 1.00 1.57 -10.00
C ASP A 24 -0.02 1.71 -8.85
N ARG A 25 0.02 0.79 -7.86
CA ARG A 25 -1.08 0.59 -6.91
C ARG A 25 -0.69 0.46 -5.46
N VAL A 26 0.50 0.90 -5.02
CA VAL A 26 0.85 0.68 -3.60
C VAL A 26 1.52 1.86 -2.89
N PRO A 27 0.82 2.98 -2.71
CA PRO A 27 0.94 3.78 -1.50
C PRO A 27 0.18 3.13 -0.32
N GLU A 28 -0.85 2.34 -0.61
CA GLU A 28 -1.79 1.84 0.40
C GLU A 28 -1.19 0.77 1.30
N GLN A 29 -0.42 -0.18 0.75
CA GLN A 29 0.08 -1.28 1.59
C GLN A 29 1.08 -0.78 2.62
N VAL A 30 1.80 0.32 2.39
CA VAL A 30 2.69 0.89 3.42
C VAL A 30 1.89 1.29 4.66
N TRP A 31 0.76 1.99 4.48
CA TRP A 31 -0.11 2.37 5.59
C TRP A 31 -0.84 1.18 6.21
N TYR A 32 -1.25 0.19 5.41
CA TYR A 32 -1.81 -1.07 5.92
C TYR A 32 -0.79 -1.89 6.72
N TRP A 33 0.46 -1.98 6.27
CA TRP A 33 1.56 -2.65 6.98
C TRP A 33 1.95 -1.88 8.24
N ALA A 34 1.90 -0.54 8.23
CA ALA A 34 2.12 0.27 9.44
C ALA A 34 1.03 0.03 10.50
N ALA A 35 -0.24 0.01 10.08
CA ALA A 35 -1.35 -0.31 10.97
C ALA A 35 -1.28 -1.76 11.48
N LEU A 36 -0.97 -2.71 10.60
CA LEU A 36 -0.80 -4.12 10.97
C LEU A 36 0.38 -4.30 11.94
N GLY A 37 1.51 -3.62 11.69
CA GLY A 37 2.67 -3.61 12.57
C GLY A 37 2.32 -3.05 13.96
N SER A 38 1.54 -1.97 14.02
CA SER A 38 1.04 -1.40 15.27
C SER A 38 0.16 -2.39 16.06
N ILE A 39 -0.71 -3.14 15.39
CA ILE A 39 -1.51 -4.20 16.02
C ILE A 39 -0.61 -5.32 16.58
N ILE A 40 0.35 -5.80 15.79
CA ILE A 40 1.26 -6.88 16.19
C ILE A 40 2.14 -6.44 17.36
N VAL A 41 2.68 -5.22 17.33
CA VAL A 41 3.48 -4.65 18.42
C VAL A 41 2.64 -4.50 19.67
N SER A 42 1.40 -3.99 19.56
CA SER A 42 0.47 -3.89 20.68
C SER A 42 0.17 -5.25 21.30
N ALA A 43 -0.12 -6.27 20.49
CA ALA A 43 -0.37 -7.63 20.96
C ALA A 43 0.87 -8.23 21.64
N SER A 44 2.06 -8.03 21.07
CA SER A 44 3.32 -8.49 21.65
C SER A 44 3.58 -7.84 23.02
N LEU A 45 3.36 -6.53 23.14
CA LEU A 45 3.49 -5.82 24.42
C LEU A 45 2.43 -6.23 25.44
N PHE A 46 1.22 -6.60 24.99
CA PHE A 46 0.16 -7.09 25.86
C PHE A 46 0.57 -8.41 26.52
N VAL A 47 1.12 -9.34 25.73
CA VAL A 47 1.63 -10.64 26.21
C VAL A 47 2.83 -10.47 27.15
N MET A 48 3.65 -9.45 26.92
CA MET A 48 4.77 -9.08 27.81
C MET A 48 4.34 -8.39 29.12
N GLY A 49 3.03 -8.23 29.39
CA GLY A 49 2.51 -7.60 30.60
C GLY A 49 2.57 -6.06 30.62
N LYS A 50 3.04 -5.41 29.55
CA LYS A 50 3.10 -3.95 29.41
C LYS A 50 1.79 -3.37 28.89
N ARG A 51 0.73 -3.51 29.69
CA ARG A 51 -0.65 -3.20 29.28
C ARG A 51 -0.87 -1.74 28.87
N ASP A 52 -0.30 -0.77 29.58
CA ASP A 52 -0.44 0.65 29.24
C ASP A 52 0.16 0.99 27.88
N TRP A 53 1.35 0.45 27.61
CA TRP A 53 2.03 0.64 26.33
C TRP A 53 1.35 -0.11 25.19
N SER A 54 0.83 -1.32 25.46
CA SER A 54 0.03 -2.08 24.50
C SER A 54 -1.23 -1.32 24.10
N MET A 55 -1.98 -0.82 25.09
CA MET A 55 -3.16 0.03 24.86
C MET A 55 -2.76 1.26 24.09
N PHE A 56 -1.69 1.97 24.45
CA PHE A 56 -1.21 3.15 23.71
C PHE A 56 -0.93 2.83 22.25
N VAL A 57 -0.16 1.78 21.95
CA VAL A 57 0.21 1.43 20.57
C VAL A 57 -0.98 0.88 19.77
N GLY A 58 -1.92 0.19 20.43
CA GLY A 58 -3.08 -0.44 19.79
C GLY A 58 -4.15 0.53 19.26
N GLN A 59 -4.10 1.81 19.65
CA GLN A 59 -5.05 2.86 19.22
C GLN A 59 -4.59 3.60 17.96
N TRP A 60 -3.34 3.42 17.54
CA TRP A 60 -2.77 4.08 16.35
C TRP A 60 -3.14 3.48 14.98
N PRO A 61 -3.61 2.22 14.82
CA PRO A 61 -3.99 1.69 13.51
C PRO A 61 -5.02 2.55 12.76
N PRO A 62 -6.10 3.07 13.38
CA PRO A 62 -7.05 3.97 12.74
C PRO A 62 -6.40 5.25 12.19
N THR A 63 -5.45 5.85 12.90
CA THR A 63 -4.74 7.06 12.46
C THR A 63 -3.91 6.81 11.21
N PHE A 64 -3.17 5.70 11.16
CA PHE A 64 -2.38 5.32 9.99
C PHE A 64 -3.28 5.03 8.77
N LEU A 65 -4.40 4.32 8.98
CA LEU A 65 -5.37 4.08 7.92
C LEU A 65 -5.99 5.38 7.40
N LEU A 66 -6.36 6.31 8.29
CA LEU A 66 -6.96 7.59 7.92
C LEU A 66 -5.98 8.43 7.08
N PHE A 67 -4.71 8.47 7.47
CA PHE A 67 -3.67 9.15 6.69
C PHE A 67 -3.49 8.55 5.29
N GLY A 68 -3.40 7.22 5.19
CA GLY A 68 -3.28 6.53 3.90
C GLY A 68 -4.51 6.70 3.02
N LEU A 69 -5.70 6.67 3.61
CA LEU A 69 -6.98 6.86 2.93
C LEU A 69 -7.14 8.30 2.45
N PHE A 70 -6.77 9.30 3.26
CA PHE A 70 -6.81 10.71 2.90
C PHE A 70 -6.00 10.99 1.62
N HIS A 71 -4.75 10.54 1.54
CA HIS A 71 -3.91 10.70 0.34
C HIS A 71 -4.52 10.09 -0.93
N LYS A 72 -5.29 9.00 -0.79
CA LYS A 72 -5.96 8.30 -1.90
C LYS A 72 -7.27 8.97 -2.31
N ILE A 73 -8.06 9.49 -1.36
CA ILE A 73 -9.32 10.19 -1.64
C ILE A 73 -9.09 11.58 -2.23
N LEU A 74 -7.99 12.26 -1.89
CA LEU A 74 -7.71 13.58 -2.46
C LEU A 74 -7.27 13.55 -3.93
N ARG A 75 -6.60 12.47 -4.37
CA ARG A 75 -6.14 12.36 -5.78
C ARG A 75 -7.26 12.48 -6.82
N PRO A 76 -8.42 11.83 -6.68
CA PRO A 76 -9.51 12.01 -7.64
C PRO A 76 -10.20 13.38 -7.54
N PHE A 77 -10.11 14.10 -6.41
CA PHE A 77 -10.87 15.35 -6.22
C PHE A 77 -10.22 16.56 -6.91
N ILE A 78 -8.89 16.59 -7.01
CA ILE A 78 -8.13 17.69 -7.64
C ILE A 78 -8.14 17.64 -9.17
N HIS A 79 -8.34 16.47 -9.78
CA HIS A 79 -8.36 16.34 -11.25
C HIS A 79 -9.70 16.77 -11.89
N SER A 80 -10.72 17.13 -11.09
CA SER A 80 -12.06 17.45 -11.59
C SER A 80 -12.41 18.94 -11.50
N MET A 81 -11.44 19.84 -11.29
CA MET A 81 -11.62 21.30 -11.31
C MET A 81 -10.85 21.96 -12.46
#